data_AF-A0A975FLB7-F1
#
_entry.id   AF-A0A975FLB7-F1
#
_cell.length_a   1.000
_cell.length_b   1.000
_cell.length_c   1.000
_cell.angle_alpha   90.00
_cell.angle_beta   90.00
_cell.angle_gamma   90.00
#
_symmetry.space_group_name_H-M   'P 1'
#
loop_
_entity.id
_entity.type
_entity.pdbx_description
1 polymer ?
#
loop_
_entity_poly.entity_id
_entity_poly.type
_entity_poly.pdbx_seq_one_letter_code
_entity_poly.pdbx_strand_id
1 'polypeptide(L)'
;MTKNFLQKNVIISLLVGLIILLDFVWSFVFLQFSSFISFVKLPLIIIFISGFLLGFKSTFVICVFYNIWHIFRSFMKITIYYGSFELTNNEIILSLLLDYIFPDLIMSISGLFFVSEKKTLDNKKIFFILFIIIFLRHFSFYFSSCWIYAPKMIKQINEKNVYIWSFWYNLAKFFLNFIFSFFIIFYLKNKLKNLPEINK
;
A
#
# COMPACT_ATOMS: atom_id res chain seq x y z
N MET A 1 -11.14 -16.58 26.88
CA MET A 1 -11.10 -15.22 26.27
C MET A 1 -9.68 -14.70 26.04
N THR A 2 -8.77 -14.78 27.02
CA THR A 2 -7.39 -14.22 26.94
C THR A 2 -6.47 -14.92 25.93
N LYS A 3 -6.59 -16.25 25.76
CA LYS A 3 -5.74 -17.04 24.84
C LYS A 3 -5.89 -16.61 23.37
N ASN A 4 -7.12 -16.38 22.92
CA ASN A 4 -7.40 -15.95 21.54
C ASN A 4 -6.95 -14.51 21.29
N PHE A 5 -7.02 -13.64 22.32
CA PHE A 5 -6.53 -12.27 22.23
C PHE A 5 -5.00 -12.20 22.08
N LEU A 6 -4.26 -12.92 22.93
CA LEU A 6 -2.79 -13.00 22.85
C LEU A 6 -2.34 -13.59 21.52
N GLN A 7 -2.92 -14.71 21.08
CA GLN A 7 -2.60 -15.34 19.79
C GLN A 7 -2.82 -14.38 18.63
N LYS A 8 -3.94 -13.65 18.62
CA LYS A 8 -4.23 -12.66 17.58
C LYS A 8 -3.20 -11.54 17.53
N ASN A 9 -2.78 -11.00 18.68
CA ASN A 9 -1.76 -9.95 18.74
C ASN A 9 -0.38 -10.46 18.31
N VAL A 10 -0.03 -11.70 18.64
CA VAL A 10 1.21 -12.33 18.16
C VAL A 10 1.18 -12.44 16.64
N ILE A 11 0.07 -12.89 16.05
CA ILE A 11 -0.07 -13.00 14.59
C ILE A 11 -0.01 -11.63 13.91
N ILE A 12 -0.68 -10.62 14.46
CA ILE A 12 -0.59 -9.24 13.96
C ILE A 12 0.86 -8.75 13.99
N SER A 13 1.57 -8.98 15.09
CA SER A 13 2.97 -8.57 15.24
C SER A 13 3.89 -9.28 14.25
N LEU A 14 3.70 -10.59 14.05
CA LEU A 14 4.44 -11.37 13.05
C LEU A 14 4.17 -10.87 11.62
N LEU A 15 2.92 -10.55 11.29
CA LEU A 15 2.56 -9.99 9.99
C LEU A 15 3.19 -8.62 9.78
N VAL A 16 3.14 -7.72 10.76
CA VAL A 16 3.81 -6.41 10.69
C VAL A 16 5.30 -6.60 10.47
N GLY A 17 5.96 -7.46 11.24
CA GLY A 17 7.39 -7.76 11.08
C GLY A 17 7.72 -8.32 9.68
N LEU A 18 6.90 -9.23 9.16
CA LEU A 18 7.06 -9.80 7.82
C LEU A 18 6.88 -8.74 6.72
N ILE A 19 5.88 -7.88 6.83
CA ILE A 19 5.62 -6.78 5.89
C ILE A 19 6.81 -5.82 5.86
N ILE A 20 7.32 -5.43 7.02
CA ILE A 20 8.49 -4.56 7.16
C ILE A 20 9.74 -5.21 6.57
N LEU A 21 9.99 -6.48 6.89
CA LEU A 21 11.12 -7.24 6.37
C LEU A 21 11.07 -7.33 4.84
N LEU A 22 9.90 -7.63 4.28
CA LEU A 22 9.72 -7.69 2.83
C LEU A 22 9.87 -6.33 2.18
N ASP A 23 9.36 -5.25 2.77
CA ASP A 23 9.56 -3.91 2.24
C ASP A 23 11.04 -3.52 2.19
N PHE A 24 11.78 -3.89 3.25
CA PHE A 24 13.22 -3.69 3.34
C PHE A 24 13.99 -4.51 2.29
N VAL A 25 13.75 -5.83 2.23
CA VAL A 25 14.41 -6.73 1.27
C VAL A 25 14.06 -6.34 -0.16
N TRP A 26 12.79 -6.09 -0.46
CA TRP A 26 12.35 -5.66 -1.78
C TRP A 26 13.07 -4.39 -2.21
N SER A 27 13.19 -3.44 -1.30
CA SER A 27 13.88 -2.20 -1.61
C SER A 27 15.38 -2.38 -1.81
N PHE A 28 16.02 -3.28 -1.08
CA PHE A 28 17.45 -3.56 -1.26
C PHE A 28 17.72 -4.29 -2.58
N VAL A 29 16.93 -5.31 -2.90
CA VAL A 29 17.07 -6.12 -4.13
C VAL A 29 16.79 -5.27 -5.37
N PHE A 30 15.75 -4.43 -5.35
CA PHE A 30 15.34 -3.65 -6.51
C PHE A 30 16.00 -2.27 -6.64
N LEU A 31 16.90 -1.88 -5.73
CA LEU A 31 17.80 -0.75 -5.96
C LEU A 31 18.75 -1.00 -7.15
N GLN A 32 18.98 -2.26 -7.52
CA GLN A 32 19.88 -2.67 -8.61
C GLN A 32 19.18 -2.94 -9.95
N PHE A 33 17.86 -3.13 -9.95
CA PHE A 33 17.09 -3.43 -11.15
C PHE A 33 16.32 -2.20 -11.65
N SER A 34 16.01 -2.18 -12.95
CA SER A 34 15.38 -1.06 -13.64
C SER A 34 14.13 -0.51 -12.94
N SER A 35 13.88 0.78 -13.14
CA SER A 35 12.80 1.58 -12.54
C SER A 35 11.40 0.95 -12.63
N PHE A 36 11.16 0.04 -13.58
CA PHE A 36 9.89 -0.65 -13.75
C PHE A 36 9.52 -1.63 -12.62
N ILE A 37 10.48 -2.41 -12.09
CA ILE A 37 10.15 -3.41 -11.06
C ILE A 37 9.96 -2.74 -9.69
N SER A 38 10.54 -1.55 -9.49
CA SER A 38 10.31 -0.73 -8.30
C SER A 38 8.84 -0.33 -8.08
N PHE A 39 8.00 -0.40 -9.12
CA PHE A 39 6.59 -0.02 -9.03
C PHE A 39 5.72 -1.03 -8.31
N VAL A 40 6.13 -2.29 -8.24
CA VAL A 40 5.39 -3.37 -7.57
C VAL A 40 5.83 -3.43 -6.11
N LYS A 41 4.89 -3.52 -5.17
CA LYS A 41 5.20 -3.69 -3.73
C LYS A 41 4.59 -4.98 -3.19
N LEU A 42 5.42 -6.01 -2.99
CA LEU A 42 5.04 -7.25 -2.30
C LEU A 42 4.38 -7.04 -0.91
N PRO A 43 4.82 -6.09 -0.07
CA PRO A 43 4.21 -5.85 1.24
C PRO A 43 2.69 -5.60 1.17
N LEU A 44 2.21 -4.96 0.10
CA LEU A 44 0.79 -4.67 -0.11
C LEU A 44 -0.06 -5.94 -0.21
N ILE A 45 0.48 -7.00 -0.81
CA ILE A 45 -0.23 -8.26 -0.97
C ILE A 45 -0.47 -8.91 0.38
N ILE A 46 0.53 -8.89 1.26
CA ILE A 46 0.39 -9.43 2.62
C ILE A 46 -0.62 -8.62 3.43
N ILE A 47 -0.56 -7.28 3.35
CA ILE A 47 -1.55 -6.42 4.01
C ILE A 47 -2.96 -6.75 3.49
N PHE A 48 -3.13 -6.85 2.17
CA PHE A 48 -4.41 -7.20 1.56
C PHE A 48 -4.94 -8.55 2.07
N ILE A 49 -4.10 -9.59 2.06
CA ILE A 49 -4.48 -10.93 2.55
C ILE A 49 -4.80 -10.90 4.05
N SER A 50 -4.05 -10.13 4.85
CA SER A 50 -4.32 -9.98 6.29
C SER A 50 -5.71 -9.40 6.55
N GLY A 51 -6.20 -8.52 5.66
CA GLY A 51 -7.59 -8.08 5.57
C GLY A 51 -8.59 -9.21 5.62
N PHE A 52 -8.48 -10.12 4.66
CA PHE A 52 -9.38 -11.26 4.53
C PHE A 52 -9.28 -12.25 5.69
N LEU A 53 -8.11 -12.36 6.32
CA LEU A 53 -7.87 -13.34 7.40
C LEU A 53 -8.23 -12.82 8.80
N LEU A 54 -7.98 -11.54 9.09
CA LEU A 54 -8.07 -10.98 10.43
C LEU A 54 -9.15 -9.90 10.59
N GLY A 55 -9.73 -9.47 9.48
CA GLY A 55 -10.75 -8.44 9.40
C GLY A 55 -10.22 -7.01 9.55
N PHE A 56 -11.14 -6.04 9.38
CA PHE A 56 -10.83 -4.62 9.27
C PHE A 56 -10.01 -4.09 10.46
N LYS A 57 -10.47 -4.30 11.70
CA LYS A 57 -9.81 -3.74 12.90
C LYS A 57 -8.34 -4.16 13.02
N SER A 58 -8.07 -5.45 12.84
CA SER A 58 -6.71 -6.00 12.92
C SER A 58 -5.84 -5.46 11.79
N THR A 59 -6.38 -5.39 10.58
CA THR A 59 -5.66 -4.93 9.39
C THR A 59 -5.38 -3.43 9.46
N PHE A 60 -6.30 -2.65 10.02
CA PHE A 60 -6.08 -1.24 10.31
C PHE A 60 -4.89 -1.03 11.25
N VAL A 61 -4.80 -1.81 12.32
CA VAL A 61 -3.63 -1.80 13.23
C VAL A 61 -2.34 -2.15 12.49
N ILE A 62 -2.36 -3.18 11.63
CA ILE A 62 -1.22 -3.54 10.77
C ILE A 62 -0.82 -2.35 9.89
N CYS A 63 -1.79 -1.68 9.25
CA CYS A 63 -1.54 -0.53 8.38
C CYS A 63 -0.95 0.65 9.16
N VAL A 64 -1.40 0.92 10.39
CA VAL A 64 -0.85 1.98 11.23
C VAL A 64 0.61 1.72 11.57
N PHE A 65 0.96 0.52 12.05
CA PHE A 65 2.35 0.18 12.37
C PHE A 65 3.25 0.19 11.13
N TYR A 66 2.75 -0.34 10.01
CA TYR A 66 3.46 -0.28 8.75
C TYR A 66 3.67 1.16 8.26
N ASN A 67 2.67 2.04 8.43
CA ASN A 67 2.77 3.42 8.04
C ASN A 67 3.82 4.19 8.87
N ILE A 68 3.88 3.96 10.20
CA ILE A 68 4.93 4.53 11.06
C ILE A 68 6.32 4.13 10.54
N TRP A 69 6.52 2.85 10.24
CA TRP A 69 7.76 2.36 9.64
C TRP A 69 8.06 3.04 8.28
N HIS A 70 7.06 3.10 7.40
CA HIS A 70 7.20 3.63 6.06
C HIS A 70 7.55 5.13 6.06
N ILE A 71 6.99 5.91 6.99
CA ILE A 71 7.33 7.32 7.23
C ILE A 71 8.76 7.42 7.76
N PHE A 72 9.11 6.66 8.81
CA PHE A 72 10.46 6.69 9.41
C PHE A 72 11.54 6.39 8.36
N ARG A 73 11.33 5.35 7.55
CA ARG A 73 12.23 4.97 6.47
C ARG A 73 12.33 6.03 5.38
N SER A 74 11.23 6.70 5.08
CA SER A 74 11.19 7.71 4.03
C SER A 74 11.64 9.09 4.50
N PHE A 75 11.87 9.27 5.81
CA PHE A 75 12.22 10.55 6.41
C PHE A 75 13.35 11.29 5.68
N MET A 76 14.46 10.59 5.38
CA MET A 76 15.58 11.20 4.65
C MET A 76 15.22 11.62 3.22
N LYS A 77 14.38 10.84 2.51
CA LYS A 77 13.92 11.21 1.17
C LYS A 77 12.97 12.40 1.22
N ILE A 78 12.05 12.37 2.19
CA ILE A 78 11.10 13.45 2.48
C ILE A 78 11.85 14.76 2.71
N THR A 79 12.86 14.77 3.60
CA THR A 79 13.66 15.98 3.86
C THR A 79 14.40 16.49 2.63
N ILE A 80 14.96 15.60 1.81
CA ILE A 80 15.66 15.99 0.57
C ILE A 80 14.67 16.59 -0.43
N TYR A 81 13.54 15.93 -0.69
CA TYR A 81 12.55 16.43 -1.64
C TYR A 81 11.94 17.77 -1.21
N TYR A 82 11.65 17.93 0.08
CA TYR A 82 11.07 19.16 0.61
C TYR A 82 12.05 20.32 0.54
N GLY A 83 13.34 20.06 0.74
CA GLY A 83 14.40 21.04 0.50
C GLY A 83 14.49 21.44 -0.98
N SER A 84 14.52 20.47 -1.89
CA SER A 84 14.70 20.74 -3.33
C SER A 84 13.51 21.45 -3.99
N PHE A 85 12.28 21.14 -3.57
CA PHE A 85 11.06 21.73 -4.15
C PHE A 85 10.54 22.96 -3.41
N GLU A 86 11.20 23.40 -2.34
CA GLU A 86 10.79 24.52 -1.50
C GLU A 86 9.28 24.42 -1.14
N LEU A 87 8.89 23.29 -0.56
CA LEU A 87 7.50 23.07 -0.17
C LEU A 87 7.15 23.87 1.09
N THR A 88 5.97 24.46 1.09
CA THR A 88 5.39 25.10 2.28
C THR A 88 4.96 24.04 3.31
N ASN A 89 4.81 24.44 4.57
CA ASN A 89 4.37 23.52 5.64
C ASN A 89 3.04 22.82 5.32
N ASN A 90 2.10 23.53 4.68
CA ASN A 90 0.81 22.96 4.28
C ASN A 90 0.98 21.89 3.18
N GLU A 91 1.84 22.15 2.19
CA GLU A 91 2.17 21.19 1.13
C GLU A 91 2.87 19.95 1.69
N ILE A 92 3.76 20.13 2.68
CA ILE A 92 4.42 19.04 3.40
C ILE A 92 3.40 18.15 4.11
N ILE A 93 2.50 18.74 4.90
CA ILE A 93 1.45 17.98 5.62
C ILE A 93 0.57 17.23 4.61
N LEU A 94 0.18 17.89 3.52
CA LEU A 94 -0.65 17.28 2.49
C LEU A 94 0.07 16.14 1.76
N SER A 95 1.37 16.28 1.49
CA SER A 95 2.20 15.22 0.92
C SER A 95 2.31 14.03 1.89
N LEU A 96 2.53 14.26 3.18
CA LEU A 96 2.55 13.19 4.18
C LEU A 96 1.24 12.41 4.21
N LEU A 97 0.10 13.11 4.11
CA LEU A 97 -1.22 12.50 4.06
C LEU A 97 -1.43 11.69 2.77
N LEU A 98 -1.15 12.28 1.60
CA LEU A 98 -1.47 11.70 0.29
C LEU A 98 -0.44 10.67 -0.20
N ASP A 99 0.83 10.80 0.18
CA ASP A 99 1.93 9.92 -0.28
C ASP A 99 2.25 8.79 0.70
N TYR A 100 1.84 8.91 1.97
CA TYR A 100 2.19 7.91 2.99
C TYR A 100 0.94 7.42 3.72
N ILE A 101 0.25 8.30 4.45
CA ILE A 101 -0.80 7.89 5.41
C ILE A 101 -2.00 7.26 4.70
N PHE A 102 -2.68 7.98 3.80
CA PHE A 102 -3.88 7.46 3.13
C PHE A 102 -3.60 6.23 2.26
N PRO A 103 -2.56 6.20 1.41
CA PRO A 103 -2.21 5.02 0.62
C PRO A 103 -2.09 3.73 1.43
N ASP A 104 -1.47 3.81 2.61
CA ASP A 104 -1.23 2.65 3.46
C ASP A 104 -2.52 2.26 4.21
N LEU A 105 -3.26 3.24 4.76
CA LEU A 105 -4.50 2.97 5.50
C LEU A 105 -5.64 2.44 4.61
N ILE A 106 -5.72 2.85 3.34
CA ILE A 106 -6.71 2.36 2.36
C ILE A 106 -6.67 0.83 2.23
N MET A 107 -5.49 0.22 2.43
CA MET A 107 -5.34 -1.24 2.37
C MET A 107 -6.19 -1.97 3.42
N SER A 108 -6.51 -1.32 4.54
CA SER A 108 -7.37 -1.90 5.60
C SER A 108 -8.80 -2.19 5.14
N ILE A 109 -9.28 -1.52 4.08
CA ILE A 109 -10.61 -1.75 3.48
C ILE A 109 -10.79 -3.21 3.05
N SER A 110 -9.70 -3.90 2.71
CA SER A 110 -9.73 -5.34 2.40
C SER A 110 -10.38 -6.17 3.52
N GLY A 111 -10.22 -5.75 4.77
CA GLY A 111 -10.79 -6.42 5.93
C GLY A 111 -12.27 -6.12 6.21
N LEU A 112 -12.90 -5.15 5.52
CA LEU A 112 -14.36 -4.99 5.58
C LEU A 112 -15.08 -6.16 4.91
N PHE A 113 -14.40 -6.84 3.99
CA PHE A 113 -14.90 -8.01 3.29
C PHE A 113 -14.45 -9.31 3.95
N PHE A 114 -14.15 -9.25 5.26
CA PHE A 114 -13.86 -10.41 6.08
C PHE A 114 -14.93 -11.47 5.91
N VAL A 115 -14.50 -12.67 5.49
CA VAL A 115 -15.38 -13.81 5.31
C VAL A 115 -15.19 -14.70 6.53
N SER A 116 -16.01 -14.49 7.57
CA SER A 116 -15.91 -15.23 8.84
C SER A 116 -16.30 -16.71 8.71
N GLU A 117 -17.06 -17.05 7.67
CA GLU A 117 -17.53 -18.39 7.37
C GLU A 117 -17.04 -18.76 5.99
N LYS A 118 -16.45 -19.94 5.79
CA LYS A 118 -15.80 -20.51 4.59
C LYS A 118 -16.56 -20.45 3.24
N LYS A 119 -17.48 -19.50 3.03
CA LYS A 119 -18.02 -19.15 1.71
C LYS A 119 -16.84 -18.90 0.78
N THR A 120 -16.85 -19.62 -0.32
CA THR A 120 -15.85 -19.52 -1.37
C THR A 120 -15.67 -18.06 -1.74
N LEU A 121 -14.47 -17.53 -1.50
CA LEU A 121 -14.08 -16.21 -1.97
C LEU A 121 -14.41 -16.13 -3.47
N ASP A 122 -15.35 -15.27 -3.87
CA ASP A 122 -15.67 -15.09 -5.29
C ASP A 122 -14.52 -14.32 -5.96
N ASN A 123 -14.05 -14.84 -7.10
CA ASN A 123 -13.02 -14.19 -7.90
C ASN A 123 -13.45 -12.78 -8.32
N LYS A 124 -14.72 -12.60 -8.69
CA LYS A 124 -15.24 -11.30 -9.11
C LYS A 124 -15.19 -10.30 -7.96
N LYS A 125 -15.54 -10.74 -6.74
CA LYS A 125 -15.49 -9.92 -5.53
C LYS A 125 -14.05 -9.55 -5.16
N ILE A 126 -13.11 -10.50 -5.18
CA ILE A 126 -11.68 -10.22 -4.92
C ILE A 126 -11.16 -9.19 -5.93
N PHE A 127 -11.41 -9.42 -7.23
CA PHE A 127 -11.00 -8.53 -8.30
C PHE A 127 -11.50 -7.10 -8.07
N PHE A 128 -12.80 -6.95 -7.79
CA PHE A 128 -13.42 -5.66 -7.57
C PHE A 128 -12.86 -4.93 -6.35
N ILE A 129 -12.69 -5.62 -5.21
CA ILE A 129 -12.12 -5.02 -3.99
C ILE A 129 -10.67 -4.59 -4.23
N LEU A 130 -9.88 -5.47 -4.85
CA LEU A 130 -8.49 -5.16 -5.17
C LEU A 130 -8.39 -3.96 -6.11
N PHE A 131 -9.27 -3.87 -7.10
CA PHE A 131 -9.35 -2.76 -8.03
C PHE A 131 -9.61 -1.45 -7.27
N ILE A 132 -10.64 -1.41 -6.41
CA ILE A 132 -10.99 -0.22 -5.63
C ILE A 132 -9.83 0.21 -4.73
N ILE A 133 -9.24 -0.73 -3.99
CA ILE A 133 -8.16 -0.42 -3.05
C ILE A 133 -6.94 0.13 -3.80
N ILE A 134 -6.53 -0.51 -4.88
CA ILE A 134 -5.37 -0.06 -5.67
C ILE A 134 -5.69 1.25 -6.38
N PHE A 135 -6.94 1.45 -6.83
CA PHE A 135 -7.40 2.70 -7.44
C PHE A 135 -7.33 3.85 -6.43
N LEU A 136 -7.99 3.74 -5.28
CA LEU A 136 -8.00 4.77 -4.24
C LEU A 136 -6.58 5.12 -3.76
N ARG A 137 -5.73 4.10 -3.62
CA ARG A 137 -4.32 4.27 -3.29
C ARG A 137 -3.58 5.11 -4.34
N HIS A 138 -3.70 4.78 -5.62
CA HIS A 138 -3.02 5.52 -6.69
C HIS A 138 -3.67 6.87 -6.98
N PHE A 139 -4.95 7.01 -6.68
CA PHE A 139 -5.65 8.29 -6.76
C PHE A 139 -5.09 9.29 -5.74
N SER A 140 -4.70 8.83 -4.55
CA SER A 140 -4.01 9.65 -3.55
C SER A 140 -2.65 10.15 -4.07
N PHE A 141 -1.84 9.26 -4.66
CA PHE A 141 -0.57 9.63 -5.30
C PHE A 141 -0.76 10.57 -6.49
N TYR A 142 -1.80 10.35 -7.29
CA TYR A 142 -2.12 11.23 -8.41
C TYR A 142 -2.46 12.64 -7.92
N PHE A 143 -3.30 12.78 -6.89
CA PHE A 143 -3.59 14.07 -6.29
C PHE A 143 -2.34 14.77 -5.78
N SER A 144 -1.46 14.05 -5.07
CA SER A 144 -0.19 14.59 -4.61
C SER A 144 0.67 15.07 -5.78
N SER A 145 0.81 14.26 -6.84
CA SER A 145 1.56 14.59 -8.05
C SER A 145 1.06 15.85 -8.75
N CYS A 146 -0.25 16.03 -8.85
CA CYS A 146 -0.84 17.16 -9.56
C CYS A 146 -0.92 18.44 -8.73
N TRP A 147 -1.26 18.36 -7.44
CA TRP A 147 -1.47 19.55 -6.62
C TRP A 147 -0.23 20.05 -5.89
N ILE A 148 0.71 19.15 -5.54
CA ILE A 148 1.91 19.52 -4.80
C ILE A 148 3.09 19.63 -5.74
N TYR A 149 3.39 18.56 -6.48
CA TYR A 149 4.65 18.48 -7.22
C TYR A 149 4.60 19.14 -8.60
N ALA A 150 3.51 18.99 -9.37
CA ALA A 150 3.44 19.51 -10.73
C ALA A 150 3.65 21.04 -10.83
N PRO A 151 3.05 21.89 -9.97
CA PRO A 151 3.29 23.33 -10.02
C PRO A 151 4.77 23.69 -9.79
N LYS A 152 5.45 22.97 -8.89
CA LYS A 152 6.86 23.19 -8.57
C LYS A 152 7.76 22.75 -9.71
N MET A 153 7.47 21.59 -10.32
CA MET A 153 8.21 21.10 -11.48
C MET A 153 8.07 22.01 -12.70
N ILE A 154 6.87 22.54 -12.96
CA ILE A 154 6.65 23.52 -14.05
C ILE A 154 7.49 24.77 -13.79
N LYS A 155 7.51 25.27 -12.55
CA LYS A 155 8.26 26.47 -12.18
C LYS A 155 9.78 26.28 -12.26
N GLN A 156 10.29 25.14 -11.81
CA GLN A 156 11.73 24.90 -11.68
C GLN A 156 12.37 24.30 -12.95
N ILE A 157 11.64 23.44 -13.68
CA ILE A 157 12.17 22.65 -14.80
C ILE A 157 11.59 23.12 -16.15
N ASN A 158 10.60 24.02 -16.14
CA ASN A 158 9.93 24.55 -17.34
C ASN A 158 9.31 23.47 -18.25
N GLU A 159 8.99 22.31 -17.68
CA GLU A 159 8.32 21.21 -18.38
C GLU A 159 6.82 21.51 -18.43
N LYS A 160 6.26 21.69 -19.64
CA LYS A 160 4.85 22.07 -19.80
C LYS A 160 3.90 20.88 -19.72
N ASN A 161 4.39 19.67 -19.93
CA ASN A 161 3.56 18.47 -20.00
C ASN A 161 3.49 17.68 -18.68
N VAL A 162 3.93 18.25 -17.55
CA VAL A 162 4.07 17.53 -16.27
C VAL A 162 2.77 16.87 -15.82
N TYR A 163 1.61 17.50 -16.02
CA TYR A 163 0.32 16.90 -15.67
C TYR A 163 0.01 15.63 -16.48
N ILE A 164 0.32 15.64 -17.78
CA ILE A 164 0.14 14.48 -18.67
C ILE A 164 1.08 13.36 -18.22
N TRP A 165 2.36 13.68 -17.98
CA TRP A 165 3.33 12.72 -17.45
C TRP A 165 2.91 12.13 -16.11
N SER A 166 2.41 12.97 -15.19
CA SER A 166 1.93 12.54 -13.87
C SER A 166 0.74 11.59 -13.98
N PHE A 167 -0.19 11.85 -14.91
CA PHE A 167 -1.30 10.95 -15.19
C PHE A 167 -0.82 9.59 -15.68
N TRP A 168 -0.01 9.54 -16.75
CA TRP A 168 0.47 8.29 -17.32
C TRP A 168 1.36 7.50 -16.35
N TYR A 169 2.18 8.19 -15.58
CA TYR A 169 3.05 7.56 -14.57
C TYR A 169 2.22 6.88 -13.46
N ASN A 170 1.22 7.56 -12.93
CA ASN A 170 0.34 6.97 -11.91
C ASN A 170 -0.56 5.87 -12.48
N LEU A 171 -1.03 6.02 -13.73
CA LEU A 171 -1.84 5.02 -14.42
C LEU A 171 -1.04 3.72 -14.67
N ALA A 172 0.21 3.84 -15.11
CA ALA A 172 1.10 2.69 -15.30
C ALA A 172 1.35 1.96 -13.97
N LYS A 173 1.67 2.71 -12.89
CA LYS A 173 1.83 2.13 -11.55
C LYS A 173 0.57 1.42 -11.05
N PHE A 174 -0.60 2.02 -11.31
CA PHE A 174 -1.89 1.44 -10.97
C PHE A 174 -2.07 0.08 -11.63
N PHE A 175 -1.91 0.00 -12.96
CA PHE A 175 -2.09 -1.26 -13.70
C PHE A 175 -1.07 -2.32 -13.30
N LEU A 176 0.20 -1.95 -13.13
CA LEU A 176 1.24 -2.90 -12.73
C LEU A 176 0.96 -3.50 -11.34
N ASN A 177 0.67 -2.64 -10.34
CA ASN A 177 0.31 -3.12 -9.01
C ASN A 177 -0.95 -3.97 -9.03
N PHE A 178 -1.96 -3.57 -9.82
CA PHE A 178 -3.21 -4.29 -9.93
C PHE A 178 -3.03 -5.69 -10.51
N ILE A 179 -2.43 -5.78 -11.71
CA ILE A 179 -2.21 -7.05 -12.41
C ILE A 179 -1.35 -7.99 -11.55
N PHE A 180 -0.23 -7.49 -11.01
CA PHE A 180 0.67 -8.31 -10.22
C PHE A 180 0.03 -8.81 -8.93
N SER A 181 -0.63 -7.93 -8.18
CA SER A 181 -1.34 -8.31 -6.96
C SER A 181 -2.46 -9.32 -7.27
N PHE A 182 -3.20 -9.10 -8.35
CA PHE A 182 -4.29 -9.99 -8.77
C PHE A 182 -3.78 -11.40 -9.06
N PHE A 183 -2.70 -11.54 -9.84
CA PHE A 183 -2.11 -12.84 -10.14
C PHE A 183 -1.66 -13.59 -8.89
N ILE A 184 -0.97 -12.90 -7.97
CA ILE A 184 -0.50 -13.54 -6.73
C ILE A 184 -1.66 -13.92 -5.83
N ILE A 185 -2.64 -13.05 -5.65
CA ILE A 185 -3.82 -13.34 -4.83
C ILE A 185 -4.61 -14.49 -5.45
N PHE A 186 -4.76 -14.52 -6.78
CA PHE A 186 -5.44 -15.60 -7.48
C PHE A 186 -4.73 -16.95 -7.28
N TYR A 187 -3.40 -16.97 -7.38
CA TYR A 187 -2.59 -18.16 -7.11
C TYR A 187 -2.69 -18.61 -5.64
N LEU A 188 -2.58 -17.67 -4.70
CA LEU A 188 -2.62 -17.95 -3.26
C LEU A 188 -4.01 -18.34 -2.78
N LYS A 189 -5.10 -17.88 -3.41
CA LYS A 189 -6.49 -18.14 -3.01
C LYS A 189 -6.76 -19.62 -2.74
N ASN A 190 -6.26 -20.51 -3.61
CA ASN A 190 -6.46 -21.95 -3.45
C ASN A 190 -5.73 -22.50 -2.22
N LYS A 191 -4.60 -21.91 -1.83
CA LYS A 191 -3.85 -22.24 -0.62
C LYS A 191 -4.46 -21.60 0.64
N LEU A 192 -5.01 -20.39 0.51
CA LEU A 192 -5.65 -19.66 1.62
C LEU A 192 -6.89 -20.38 2.17
N LYS A 193 -7.60 -21.18 1.35
CA LYS A 193 -8.72 -22.02 1.81
C LYS A 193 -8.32 -23.02 2.90
N ASN A 194 -7.04 -23.40 2.96
CA ASN A 194 -6.53 -24.41 3.87
C ASN A 194 -5.93 -23.81 5.16
N LEU A 195 -5.97 -22.48 5.33
CA LEU A 195 -5.45 -21.85 6.53
C LEU A 195 -6.41 -22.09 7.72
N PRO A 196 -5.87 -22.42 8.91
CA PRO A 196 -6.68 -22.62 10.11
C PRO A 196 -7.37 -21.32 10.55
N GLU A 197 -8.59 -21.43 11.06
CA GLU A 197 -9.36 -20.29 11.57
C GLU A 197 -8.71 -19.76 12.85
N ILE A 198 -8.26 -18.50 12.83
CA ILE A 198 -7.62 -17.82 13.97
C ILE A 198 -8.67 -17.23 14.94
N ASN A 199 -9.94 -17.16 14.53
CA ASN A 199 -11.01 -16.45 15.25
C ASN A 199 -12.02 -17.37 15.96
N LYS A 200 -11.67 -18.62 16.27
CA LYS A 200 -12.48 -19.50 17.13
C LYS A 200 -12.00 -19.49 18.57
#